data_AF-A0A4Z0GY14-F1
#
_entry.id   AF-A0A4Z0GY14-F1
#
_cell.length_a   1.000
_cell.length_b   1.000
_cell.length_c   1.000
_cell.angle_alpha   90.00
_cell.angle_beta   90.00
_cell.angle_gamma   90.00
#
_symmetry.space_group_name_H-M   'P 1'
#
loop_
_entity.id
_entity.type
_entity.pdbx_description
1 polymer ?
#
loop_
_entity_poly.entity_id
_entity_poly.type
_entity_poly.pdbx_seq_one_letter_code
_entity_poly.pdbx_strand_id
1 'polypeptide(L)'
;MLKTHPFNWVATIIIVLIVGVYVVTNYGMIRSEHLEEATVTEKHHGEDGYYVMVDDQKLHVKDTSTWMLLEADETYNLTYEWYGMKKPYITEVNQAHDDDQIGGGH
;
A
#
# COMPACT_ATOMS: atom_id res chain seq x y z
N MET A 1 -5.76 -41.28 -39.14
CA MET A 1 -5.92 -39.87 -39.55
C MET A 1 -6.39 -39.10 -38.31
N LEU A 2 -5.47 -38.54 -37.52
CA LEU A 2 -5.87 -37.70 -36.37
C LEU A 2 -6.47 -36.41 -36.95
N LYS A 3 -7.78 -36.21 -36.75
CA LYS A 3 -8.40 -34.88 -36.92
C LYS A 3 -7.73 -33.96 -35.92
N THR A 4 -6.78 -33.15 -36.38
CA THR A 4 -6.28 -32.00 -35.62
C THR A 4 -7.50 -31.14 -35.28
N HIS A 5 -7.83 -31.06 -33.99
CA HIS A 5 -8.81 -30.09 -33.52
C HIS A 5 -8.41 -28.72 -34.08
N PRO A 6 -9.31 -27.96 -34.73
CA PRO A 6 -9.02 -26.56 -35.00
C PRO A 6 -8.79 -25.94 -33.63
N PHE A 7 -7.60 -25.40 -33.40
CA PHE A 7 -7.25 -24.71 -32.17
C PHE A 7 -8.40 -23.76 -31.80
N ASN A 8 -9.01 -23.95 -30.63
CA ASN A 8 -10.24 -23.27 -30.26
C ASN A 8 -9.94 -21.81 -29.87
N TRP A 9 -9.74 -20.98 -30.88
CA TRP A 9 -9.42 -19.56 -30.75
C TRP A 9 -10.41 -18.81 -29.85
N VAL A 10 -11.69 -19.21 -29.82
CA VAL A 10 -12.70 -18.63 -28.94
C VAL A 10 -12.36 -18.92 -27.47
N ALA A 11 -12.05 -20.18 -27.14
CA ALA A 11 -11.63 -20.55 -25.78
C ALA A 11 -10.31 -19.86 -25.39
N THR A 12 -9.35 -19.76 -26.31
CA THR A 12 -8.10 -19.03 -26.07
C THR A 12 -8.35 -17.56 -25.76
N ILE A 13 -9.19 -16.87 -26.52
CA ILE A 13 -9.54 -15.46 -26.29
C ILE A 13 -10.21 -15.30 -24.91
N ILE A 14 -11.13 -16.20 -24.55
CA ILE A 14 -11.78 -16.17 -23.23
C ILE A 14 -10.74 -16.31 -22.12
N ILE A 15 -9.79 -17.24 -22.24
CA ILE A 15 -8.73 -17.42 -21.25
C ILE A 15 -7.85 -16.17 -21.16
N VAL A 16 -7.44 -15.58 -22.29
CA VAL A 16 -6.64 -14.36 -22.32
C VAL A 16 -7.38 -13.19 -21.65
N LEU A 17 -8.68 -13.05 -21.88
CA LEU A 17 -9.49 -12.02 -21.22
C LEU A 17 -9.61 -12.25 -19.72
N ILE A 18 -9.84 -13.48 -19.27
CA ILE A 18 -9.91 -13.82 -17.84
C ILE A 18 -8.58 -13.51 -17.15
N VAL A 19 -7.47 -13.94 -17.75
CA VAL A 19 -6.12 -13.67 -17.21
C VAL A 19 -5.82 -12.17 -17.23
N GLY A 20 -6.18 -11.47 -18.31
CA GLY A 20 -5.99 -10.03 -18.42
C GLY A 20 -6.75 -9.25 -17.34
N VAL A 21 -8.04 -9.57 -17.14
CA VAL A 21 -8.85 -8.98 -16.07
C VAL A 21 -8.23 -9.30 -14.71
N TYR A 22 -7.88 -10.57 -14.46
CA TYR A 22 -7.26 -10.98 -13.20
C TYR A 22 -5.98 -10.19 -12.90
N VAL A 23 -5.10 -10.03 -13.89
CA VAL A 23 -3.85 -9.27 -13.73
C VAL A 23 -4.14 -7.80 -13.43
N VAL A 24 -5.03 -7.15 -14.19
CA VAL A 24 -5.36 -5.74 -13.98
C VAL A 24 -5.97 -5.51 -12.59
N THR A 25 -6.92 -6.36 -12.17
CA THR A 25 -7.60 -6.18 -10.88
C THR A 25 -6.66 -6.44 -9.70
N ASN A 26 -5.76 -7.41 -9.79
CA ASN A 26 -4.85 -7.74 -8.69
C ASN A 26 -3.60 -6.85 -8.64
N TYR A 27 -3.03 -6.48 -9.79
CA TYR A 27 -1.74 -5.78 -9.84
C TYR A 27 -1.84 -4.30 -10.22
N GLY A 28 -2.94 -3.87 -10.83
CA GLY A 28 -3.12 -2.49 -11.32
C GLY A 28 -3.85 -1.56 -10.36
N MET A 29 -4.54 -2.10 -9.35
CA MET A 29 -5.32 -1.28 -8.41
C MET A 29 -4.48 -0.91 -7.19
N ILE A 30 -4.20 0.38 -7.05
CA ILE A 30 -3.66 0.94 -5.81
C ILE A 30 -4.78 0.92 -4.78
N ARG A 31 -4.54 0.23 -3.67
CA ARG A 31 -5.35 0.28 -2.47
C ARG A 31 -4.74 1.32 -1.55
N SER A 32 -5.59 2.04 -0.85
CA SER A 32 -5.23 3.04 0.13
C SER A 32 -6.12 2.83 1.35
N GLU A 33 -5.52 2.90 2.53
CA GLU A 33 -6.21 2.82 3.80
C GLU A 33 -5.73 3.96 4.70
N HIS A 34 -6.69 4.57 5.40
CA HIS A 34 -6.47 5.67 6.33
C HIS A 34 -6.72 5.16 7.74
N LEU A 35 -5.72 5.30 8.60
CA LEU A 35 -5.77 4.96 10.01
C LEU A 35 -5.77 6.26 10.81
N GLU A 36 -6.82 6.49 11.58
CA GLU A 36 -6.91 7.61 12.52
C GLU A 36 -6.31 7.19 13.87
N GLU A 37 -5.57 8.11 14.50
CA GLU A 37 -4.95 7.92 15.84
C GLU A 37 -4.08 6.65 15.97
N ALA A 38 -3.45 6.23 14.88
CA ALA A 38 -2.67 5.00 14.80
C ALA A 38 -1.38 5.13 15.61
N THR A 39 -1.14 4.21 16.55
CA THR A 39 0.05 4.24 17.41
C THR A 39 1.22 3.56 16.70
N VAL A 40 2.34 4.26 16.57
CA VAL A 40 3.60 3.65 16.12
C VAL A 40 4.24 2.93 17.31
N THR A 41 4.21 1.60 17.33
CA THR A 41 4.74 0.83 18.46
C THR A 41 6.25 0.62 18.37
N GLU A 42 6.77 0.48 17.15
CA GLU A 42 8.19 0.23 16.92
C GLU A 42 8.67 0.87 15.62
N LYS A 43 9.96 1.23 15.60
CA LYS A 43 10.66 1.70 14.41
C LYS A 43 11.81 0.76 14.08
N HIS A 44 11.94 0.40 12.81
CA HIS A 44 13.02 -0.46 12.35
C HIS A 44 13.69 0.09 11.09
N HIS A 45 15.02 0.05 11.07
CA HIS A 45 15.83 0.39 9.91
C HIS A 45 16.82 -0.74 9.62
N GLY A 46 16.91 -1.15 8.36
CA GLY A 46 17.85 -2.16 7.89
C GLY A 46 18.15 -2.01 6.40
N GLU A 47 18.80 -3.02 5.80
CA GLU A 47 19.17 -3.00 4.38
C GLU A 47 17.96 -2.85 3.45
N ASP A 48 16.79 -3.33 3.89
CA ASP A 48 15.53 -3.29 3.15
C ASP A 48 14.78 -1.95 3.27
N GLY A 49 15.35 -0.94 3.93
CA GLY A 49 14.77 0.41 4.06
C GLY A 49 14.30 0.77 5.48
N TYR A 50 13.29 1.64 5.54
CA TYR A 50 12.75 2.22 6.77
C TYR A 50 11.35 1.68 7.03
N TYR A 51 11.06 1.29 8.27
CA TYR A 51 9.80 0.66 8.63
C TYR A 51 9.30 1.15 9.99
N VAL A 52 7.98 1.10 10.15
CA VAL A 52 7.28 1.28 11.42
C VAL A 52 6.27 0.16 11.62
N MET A 53 5.99 -0.17 12.87
CA MET A 53 4.92 -1.08 13.28
C MET A 53 3.73 -0.27 13.77
N VAL A 54 2.56 -0.53 13.19
CA VAL A 54 1.28 0.12 13.52
C VAL A 54 0.22 -0.97 13.55
N ASP A 55 -0.51 -1.15 14.65
CA ASP A 55 -1.54 -2.20 14.80
C ASP A 55 -1.11 -3.60 14.32
N ASP A 56 0.07 -4.05 14.78
CA ASP A 56 0.73 -5.31 14.37
C ASP A 56 1.11 -5.41 12.86
N GLN A 57 0.91 -4.33 12.09
CA GLN A 57 1.25 -4.25 10.68
C GLN A 57 2.58 -3.52 10.47
N LYS A 58 3.48 -4.15 9.70
CA LYS A 58 4.76 -3.55 9.29
C LYS A 58 4.57 -2.71 8.03
N LEU A 59 4.70 -1.39 8.16
CA LEU A 59 4.59 -0.43 7.05
C LEU A 59 5.97 0.09 6.64
N HIS A 60 6.22 0.13 5.33
CA HIS A 60 7.43 0.76 4.80
C HIS A 60 7.28 2.28 4.77
N VAL A 61 8.31 3.01 5.17
CA VAL A 61 8.36 4.47 5.05
C VAL A 61 9.25 4.82 3.86
N LYS A 62 8.69 5.59 2.92
CA LYS A 62 9.31 5.83 1.62
C LYS A 62 10.66 6.53 1.70
N ASP A 63 10.83 7.44 2.66
CA ASP A 63 12.01 8.27 2.80
C ASP A 63 12.45 8.40 4.26
N THR A 64 13.74 8.63 4.45
CA THR A 64 14.37 8.77 5.77
C THR A 64 13.78 9.94 6.55
N SER A 65 13.45 11.04 5.90
CA SER A 65 12.95 12.26 6.55
C SER A 65 11.62 11.99 7.26
N THR A 66 10.67 11.38 6.55
CA THR A 66 9.39 10.96 7.12
C THR A 66 9.59 9.96 8.26
N TRP A 67 10.50 8.99 8.07
CA TRP A 67 10.79 8.01 9.12
C TRP A 67 11.41 8.64 10.37
N MET A 68 12.20 9.71 10.22
CA MET A 68 12.77 10.46 11.34
C MET A 68 11.74 11.28 12.11
N LEU A 69 10.62 11.66 11.50
CA LEU A 69 9.55 12.44 12.15
C LEU A 69 8.58 11.56 12.97
N LEU A 70 8.48 10.28 12.63
CA LEU A 70 7.72 9.32 13.39
C LEU A 70 8.47 8.96 14.67
N GLU A 71 7.81 8.90 15.80
CA GLU A 71 8.37 8.45 17.07
C GLU A 71 7.63 7.21 17.56
N ALA A 72 8.33 6.34 18.29
CA ALA A 72 7.68 5.20 18.92
C ALA A 72 6.81 5.69 20.10
N ASP A 73 5.71 4.98 20.36
CA ASP A 73 4.69 5.29 21.36
C ASP A 73 3.90 6.60 21.11
N GLU A 74 4.01 7.20 19.93
CA GLU A 74 3.25 8.37 19.49
C GLU A 74 2.11 7.98 18.52
N THR A 75 1.07 8.81 18.46
CA THR A 75 -0.12 8.60 17.63
C THR A 75 -0.15 9.52 16.41
N TYR A 76 -0.52 8.94 15.27
CA TYR A 76 -0.55 9.64 13.98
C TYR A 76 -1.79 9.27 13.17
N ASN A 77 -2.27 10.21 12.39
CA ASN A 77 -3.17 9.92 11.28
C ASN A 77 -2.30 9.50 10.09
N LEU A 78 -2.43 8.24 9.68
CA LEU A 78 -1.56 7.62 8.67
C LEU A 78 -2.38 7.17 7.47
N THR A 79 -1.94 7.55 6.27
CA THR A 79 -2.42 6.94 5.03
C THR A 79 -1.32 6.03 4.50
N TYR A 80 -1.67 4.80 4.17
CA TYR A 80 -0.76 3.87 3.51
C TYR A 80 -1.38 3.24 2.27
N GLU A 81 -0.53 2.89 1.32
CA GLU A 81 -0.92 2.34 0.03
C GLU A 81 -0.23 1.00 -0.27
N TRP A 82 -0.91 0.14 -1.03
CA TRP A 82 -0.32 -1.07 -1.57
C TRP A 82 -0.94 -1.43 -2.93
N TYR A 83 -0.22 -2.20 -3.73
CA TYR A 83 -0.73 -2.76 -4.99
C TYR A 83 -0.05 -4.09 -5.31
N GLY A 84 -0.81 -5.05 -5.84
CA GLY A 84 -0.31 -6.38 -6.14
C GLY A 84 0.37 -7.02 -4.94
N MET A 85 1.63 -7.43 -5.14
CA MET A 85 2.46 -8.06 -4.10
C MET A 85 3.46 -7.09 -3.46
N LYS A 86 3.32 -5.78 -3.67
CA LYS A 86 4.21 -4.80 -3.05
C LYS A 86 3.89 -4.65 -1.56
N LYS A 87 4.94 -4.45 -0.76
CA LYS A 87 4.80 -4.13 0.67
C LYS A 87 4.02 -2.82 0.81
N PRO A 88 3.06 -2.73 1.75
CA PRO A 88 2.38 -1.47 2.05
C PRO A 88 3.38 -0.39 2.44
N TYR A 89 3.15 0.83 1.96
CA TYR A 89 4.01 1.98 2.26
C TYR A 89 3.19 3.20 2.66
N ILE A 90 3.72 3.96 3.62
CA ILE A 90 3.11 5.20 4.11
C ILE A 90 3.24 6.27 3.03
N THR A 91 2.13 6.95 2.75
CA THR A 91 2.03 8.08 1.82
C THR A 91 1.82 9.40 2.52
N GLU A 92 1.11 9.40 3.64
CA GLU A 92 0.78 10.60 4.41
C GLU A 92 0.89 10.32 5.91
N VAL A 93 1.38 11.31 6.64
CA VAL A 93 1.53 11.29 8.10
C VAL A 93 1.13 12.66 8.62
N ASN A 94 0.16 12.70 9.53
CA ASN A 94 -0.17 13.89 10.32
C ASN A 94 -0.18 13.51 11.80
N GLN A 95 0.25 14.41 12.68
CA GLN A 95 0.08 14.18 14.12
C GLN A 95 -1.41 14.28 14.46
N ALA A 96 -1.92 13.31 15.22
CA ALA A 96 -3.36 13.24 15.55
C ALA A 96 -3.86 14.48 16.31
N HIS A 97 -2.96 15.28 16.88
CA HIS A 97 -3.26 16.50 17.64
C HIS A 97 -3.16 17.81 16.83
N ASP A 98 -2.74 17.76 15.56
CA ASP A 98 -2.51 18.97 14.74
C ASP A 98 -3.72 19.38 13.87
N ASP A 99 -4.78 18.55 13.79
CA ASP A 99 -5.99 18.88 13.01
C ASP A 99 -6.78 20.08 13.58
N ASP A 100 -6.43 20.54 14.78
CA ASP A 100 -7.01 21.73 15.41
C ASP A 100 -6.43 23.07 14.88
N GLN A 101 -5.49 23.05 13.91
CA GLN A 101 -4.76 24.26 13.51
C GLN A 101 -4.77 24.61 12.01
N ILE A 102 -5.80 24.22 11.25
CA ILE A 102 -6.05 24.81 9.90
C ILE A 102 -7.04 25.99 10.01
N GLY A 103 -6.50 27.11 10.51
CA GLY A 103 -7.21 28.39 10.63
C GLY A 103 -6.28 29.57 10.36
N GLY A 104 -5.51 29.51 9.27
CA GLY A 104 -4.59 30.58 8.85
C GLY A 104 -5.06 31.23 7.55
N GLY A 105 -5.99 32.18 7.66
CA GLY A 105 -6.34 33.05 6.53
C GLY A 105 -5.22 34.03 6.23
N HIS A 106 -4.85 34.17 4.97
CA HIS A 106 -4.15 35.31 4.40
C HIS A 106 -4.50 35.42 2.91
#